data_AF-A0AAU4GP09-F1
#
_entry.id   AF-A0AAU4GP09-F1
#
_cell.length_a   1.000
_cell.length_b   1.000
_cell.length_c   1.000
_cell.angle_alpha   90.00
_cell.angle_beta   90.00
_cell.angle_gamma   90.00
#
_symmetry.space_group_name_H-M   'P 1'
#
loop_
_entity.id
_entity.type
_entity.pdbx_description
1 polymer ?
#
loop_
_entity_poly.entity_id
_entity_poly.type
_entity_poly.pdbx_seq_one_letter_code
_entity_poly.pdbx_strand_id
1 'polypeptide(L)'
;MITEIHARSRGTYGAPRVHAELRLGMGIMISRKTVAKLMRAAGLAGIPRRQTRKNPKIEVRSEDLVNRNFLRTQPNLLWVCDITEHPTREGKLHELQQPA
;
A
#
# COMPACT_ATOMS: atom_id res chain seq x y z
N MET A 1 -0.51 30.21 15.28
CA MET A 1 0.24 29.76 14.08
C MET A 1 0.04 28.27 13.76
N ILE A 2 0.47 27.31 14.60
CA ILE A 2 0.24 25.87 14.32
C ILE A 2 -1.25 25.52 14.28
N THR A 3 -2.01 26.03 15.23
CA THR A 3 -3.49 25.94 15.29
C THR A 3 -4.13 26.51 14.03
N GLU A 4 -3.62 27.64 13.54
CA GLU A 4 -4.14 28.32 12.36
C GLU A 4 -3.86 27.55 11.07
N ILE A 5 -2.64 27.04 10.87
CA ILE A 5 -2.30 26.18 9.72
C ILE A 5 -3.19 24.92 9.74
N HIS A 6 -3.37 24.33 10.92
CA HIS A 6 -4.22 23.16 11.07
C HIS A 6 -5.71 23.48 10.76
N ALA A 7 -6.22 24.61 11.24
CA ALA A 7 -7.58 25.07 10.95
C ALA A 7 -7.79 25.40 9.46
N ARG A 8 -6.83 26.09 8.82
CA ARG A 8 -6.84 26.35 7.37
C ARG A 8 -6.87 25.04 6.57
N SER A 9 -6.21 23.99 7.07
CA SER A 9 -6.25 22.65 6.47
C SER A 9 -7.54 21.87 6.76
N ARG A 10 -8.52 22.45 7.49
CA ARG A 10 -9.73 21.78 7.99
C ARG A 10 -9.43 20.54 8.84
N GLY A 11 -8.37 20.61 9.65
CA GLY A 11 -7.94 19.50 10.50
C GLY A 11 -7.21 18.35 9.78
N THR A 12 -6.96 18.47 8.48
CA THR A 12 -6.36 17.37 7.70
C THR A 12 -4.85 17.24 7.91
N TYR A 13 -4.16 18.33 8.24
CA TYR A 13 -2.70 18.34 8.34
C TYR A 13 -2.20 17.85 9.70
N GLY A 14 -1.34 16.83 9.67
CA GLY A 14 -0.51 16.42 10.80
C GLY A 14 0.84 17.13 10.83
N ALA A 15 1.66 16.82 11.83
CA ALA A 15 2.97 17.45 12.05
C ALA A 15 3.89 17.53 10.80
N PRO A 16 3.94 16.52 9.91
CA PRO A 16 4.75 16.61 8.70
C PRO A 16 4.29 17.72 7.74
N ARG A 17 2.98 17.89 7.56
CA ARG A 17 2.41 18.87 6.64
C ARG A 17 2.42 20.28 7.24
N VAL A 18 2.14 20.41 8.54
CA VAL A 18 2.30 21.69 9.26
C VAL A 18 3.76 22.16 9.22
N HIS A 19 4.72 21.25 9.41
CA HIS A 19 6.14 21.60 9.28
C HIS A 19 6.51 22.04 7.85
N ALA A 20 5.97 21.38 6.83
CA ALA A 20 6.21 21.77 5.44
C ALA A 20 5.66 23.17 5.16
N GLU A 21 4.46 23.49 5.64
CA GLU A 21 3.86 24.82 5.51
C GLU A 21 4.71 25.89 6.20
N LEU A 22 5.14 25.63 7.45
CA LEU A 22 5.99 26.55 8.20
C LEU A 22 7.31 26.81 7.47
N ARG A 23 7.95 25.75 6.94
CA ARG A 23 9.26 25.87 6.31
C ARG A 23 9.23 26.42 4.89
N LEU A 24 8.37 25.88 4.04
CA LEU A 24 8.32 26.20 2.61
C LEU A 24 7.36 27.35 2.32
N GLY A 25 6.20 27.39 2.99
CA GLY A 25 5.21 28.43 2.77
C GLY A 25 5.53 29.73 3.52
N MET A 26 6.16 29.63 4.70
CA MET A 26 6.36 30.78 5.60
C MET A 26 7.83 31.06 5.92
N GLY A 27 8.78 30.26 5.41
CA GLY A 27 10.22 30.46 5.64
C GLY A 27 10.69 30.24 7.08
N ILE A 28 9.85 29.69 7.95
CA ILE A 28 10.16 29.48 9.37
C ILE A 28 10.94 28.19 9.58
N MET A 29 12.12 28.32 10.17
CA MET A 29 12.99 27.18 10.45
C MET A 29 12.71 26.62 11.83
N ILE A 30 11.89 25.57 11.89
CA ILE A 30 11.55 24.86 13.13
C ILE A 30 11.76 23.36 12.95
N SER A 31 12.18 22.66 14.01
CA SER A 31 12.37 21.21 13.93
C SER A 31 11.01 20.48 13.82
N ARG A 32 10.98 19.38 13.06
CA ARG A 32 9.79 18.49 13.00
C ARG A 32 9.33 18.02 14.38
N LYS A 33 10.27 17.74 15.29
CA LYS A 33 9.97 17.31 16.67
C LYS A 33 9.28 18.42 17.47
N THR A 34 9.70 19.66 17.29
CA THR A 34 9.07 20.82 17.95
C THR A 34 7.64 21.03 17.44
N VAL A 35 7.42 20.94 16.13
CA VAL A 35 6.06 21.01 15.55
C VAL A 35 5.17 19.91 16.13
N ALA A 36 5.66 18.67 16.20
CA ALA A 36 4.91 17.56 16.79
C ALA A 36 4.58 17.78 18.28
N LYS A 37 5.54 18.30 19.07
CA LYS A 37 5.32 18.64 20.49
C LYS A 37 4.25 19.73 20.64
N LEU A 38 4.34 20.79 19.84
CA LEU A 38 3.38 21.91 19.89
C LEU A 38 1.98 21.47 19.43
N MET A 39 1.88 20.64 18.40
CA MET A 39 0.59 20.04 18.01
C MET A 39 -0.01 19.18 19.12
N ARG A 40 0.80 18.34 19.78
CA ARG A 40 0.34 17.52 20.92
C ARG A 40 -0.11 18.39 22.08
N ALA A 41 0.65 19.43 22.43
CA ALA A 41 0.27 20.37 23.49
C ALA A 41 -1.02 21.11 23.18
N ALA A 42 -1.30 21.38 21.90
CA ALA A 42 -2.52 22.01 21.42
C ALA A 42 -3.68 21.02 21.14
N GLY A 43 -3.52 19.72 21.43
CA GLY A 43 -4.55 18.71 21.17
C GLY A 43 -4.85 18.45 19.69
N LEU A 44 -3.94 18.79 18.78
CA LEU A 44 -4.13 18.70 17.34
C LEU A 44 -3.57 17.40 16.76
N ALA A 45 -4.34 16.75 15.89
CA ALA A 45 -3.92 15.56 15.16
C ALA A 45 -4.36 15.66 13.70
N GLY A 46 -3.48 15.25 12.78
CA GLY A 46 -3.84 15.16 11.37
C GLY A 46 -4.57 13.86 11.04
N ILE A 47 -5.24 13.82 9.89
CA ILE A 47 -5.88 12.60 9.40
C ILE A 47 -4.80 11.56 9.06
N PRO A 48 -4.93 10.31 9.53
CA PRO A 48 -3.98 9.25 9.21
C PRO A 48 -3.94 9.03 7.70
N ARG A 49 -2.75 8.78 7.15
CA ARG A 49 -2.63 8.33 5.76
C ARG A 49 -3.39 7.02 5.64
N ARG A 50 -4.34 6.92 4.70
CA ARG A 50 -5.03 5.68 4.38
C ARG A 50 -3.98 4.62 4.08
N GLN A 51 -3.84 3.64 4.96
CA GLN A 51 -3.04 2.46 4.66
C GLN A 51 -3.77 1.75 3.53
N THR A 52 -3.08 1.52 2.41
CA THR A 52 -3.53 0.52 1.45
C THR A 52 -3.60 -0.78 2.23
N ARG A 53 -4.81 -1.29 2.49
CA ARG A 53 -4.95 -2.63 3.05
C ARG A 53 -4.15 -3.53 2.11
N LYS A 54 -3.06 -4.15 2.59
CA LYS A 54 -2.52 -5.33 1.92
C LYS A 54 -3.72 -6.22 1.70
N ASN A 55 -3.98 -6.60 0.44
CA ASN A 55 -5.19 -7.33 0.06
C ASN A 55 -5.55 -8.31 1.18
N PRO A 56 -6.77 -8.23 1.76
CA PRO A 56 -7.22 -9.34 2.59
C PRO A 56 -7.01 -10.59 1.74
N LYS A 57 -6.41 -11.63 2.35
CA LYS A 57 -6.22 -12.94 1.72
C LYS A 57 -7.44 -13.19 0.83
N ILE A 58 -7.21 -13.40 -0.45
CA ILE A 58 -8.27 -13.81 -1.38
C ILE A 58 -8.76 -15.14 -0.84
N GLU A 59 -9.88 -15.12 -0.11
CA GLU A 59 -10.47 -16.30 0.54
C GLU A 59 -11.18 -17.20 -0.48
N VAL A 60 -11.47 -16.67 -1.68
CA VAL A 60 -11.98 -17.45 -2.80
C VAL A 60 -10.80 -18.17 -3.47
N ARG A 61 -10.34 -19.25 -2.84
CA ARG A 61 -9.60 -20.29 -3.55
C ARG A 61 -10.63 -21.15 -4.26
N SER A 62 -10.45 -21.34 -5.57
CA SER A 62 -11.13 -22.41 -6.30
C SER A 62 -10.89 -23.74 -5.59
N GLU A 63 -11.89 -24.62 -5.63
CA GLU A 63 -11.75 -25.97 -5.08
C GLU A 63 -10.52 -26.68 -5.66
N ASP A 64 -9.71 -27.29 -4.79
CA ASP A 64 -8.56 -28.10 -5.21
C ASP A 64 -9.07 -29.46 -5.70
N LEU A 65 -9.41 -29.52 -6.97
CA LEU A 65 -9.97 -30.74 -7.61
C LEU A 65 -9.02 -31.94 -7.56
N VAL A 66 -7.72 -31.72 -7.31
CA VAL A 66 -6.72 -32.79 -7.29
C VAL A 66 -6.25 -33.15 -5.89
N ASN A 67 -6.72 -32.46 -4.85
CA ASN A 67 -6.32 -32.67 -3.44
C ASN A 67 -4.80 -32.75 -3.27
N ARG A 68 -4.05 -31.92 -4.02
CA ARG A 68 -2.57 -31.94 -4.10
C ARG A 68 -1.95 -33.30 -4.46
N ASN A 69 -2.72 -34.22 -5.03
CA ASN A 69 -2.23 -35.50 -5.52
C ASN A 69 -1.92 -35.39 -7.02
N PHE A 70 -0.64 -35.24 -7.33
CA PHE A 70 -0.12 -35.13 -8.70
C PHE A 70 0.30 -36.47 -9.32
N LEU A 71 0.24 -37.58 -8.56
CA LEU A 71 0.60 -38.90 -9.08
C LEU A 71 -0.50 -39.44 -10.00
N ARG A 72 -0.12 -39.86 -11.21
CA ARG A 72 -1.03 -40.48 -12.18
C ARG A 72 -0.36 -41.70 -12.81
N THR A 73 -1.19 -42.68 -13.17
CA THR A 73 -0.74 -43.96 -13.71
C THR A 73 -0.44 -43.93 -15.20
N GLN A 74 -0.93 -42.91 -15.91
CA GLN A 74 -0.76 -42.73 -17.36
C GLN A 74 -0.64 -41.24 -17.72
N PRO A 75 0.02 -40.91 -18.86
CA PRO A 75 0.00 -39.57 -19.44
C PRO A 75 -1.42 -39.06 -19.70
N ASN A 76 -1.57 -37.75 -19.86
CA ASN A 76 -2.84 -37.07 -20.18
C ASN A 76 -3.97 -37.18 -19.12
N LEU A 77 -3.66 -37.63 -17.91
CA LEU A 77 -4.64 -37.68 -16.80
C LEU A 77 -4.62 -36.44 -15.88
N LEU A 78 -3.56 -35.64 -15.95
CA LEU A 78 -3.44 -34.37 -15.24
C LEU A 78 -2.43 -33.50 -16.00
N TRP A 79 -2.79 -32.24 -16.22
CA TRP A 79 -1.95 -31.25 -16.87
C TRP A 79 -1.69 -30.14 -15.84
N VAL A 80 -0.43 -29.93 -15.48
CA VAL A 80 -0.04 -28.87 -14.54
C VAL A 80 0.84 -27.88 -15.29
N CYS A 81 0.40 -26.62 -15.34
CA CYS A 81 1.13 -25.53 -15.97
C CYS A 81 1.21 -24.36 -15.01
N ASP A 82 2.38 -23.73 -14.94
CA ASP A 82 2.52 -22.41 -14.33
C ASP A 82 2.36 -21.33 -15.41
N ILE A 83 1.79 -20.19 -15.01
CA ILE A 83 1.73 -18.98 -15.84
C ILE A 83 2.73 -17.99 -15.28
N THR A 84 3.70 -17.60 -16.10
CA THR A 84 4.68 -16.58 -15.72
C THR A 84 4.27 -15.23 -16.29
N GLU A 85 4.28 -14.19 -15.45
CA GLU A 85 4.02 -12.81 -15.87
C GLU A 85 5.34 -12.09 -16.13
N HIS A 86 5.49 -11.55 -17.35
CA HIS A 86 6.64 -10.74 -17.74
C HIS A 86 6.20 -9.28 -17.93
N PRO A 87 6.83 -8.33 -17.21
CA PRO A 87 6.54 -6.92 -17.40
C PRO A 87 7.17 -6.43 -18.71
N THR A 88 6.37 -5.77 -19.57
CA THR A 88 6.84 -5.12 -20.80
C THR A 88 6.43 -3.64 -20.81
N ARG A 89 6.95 -2.87 -21.78
CA ARG A 89 6.61 -1.45 -21.93
C ARG A 89 5.16 -1.22 -22.40
N GLU A 90 4.54 -2.23 -22.99
CA GLU A 90 3.19 -2.17 -23.58
C GLU A 90 2.14 -2.82 -22.67
N GLY A 91 2.57 -3.51 -21.61
CA GLY A 91 1.67 -4.18 -20.68
C GLY A 91 2.31 -5.42 -20.08
N LYS A 92 1.47 -6.34 -19.63
CA LYS A 92 1.89 -7.62 -19.05
C LYS A 92 1.79 -8.70 -20.11
N LEU A 93 2.87 -9.44 -20.33
CA LEU A 93 2.87 -10.65 -21.15
C LEU A 93 2.71 -11.86 -20.22
N HIS A 94 1.83 -12.78 -20.59
CA HIS A 94 1.62 -14.04 -19.87
C HIS A 94 2.15 -15.19 -20.71
N GLU A 95 3.17 -15.88 -20.23
CA GLU A 95 3.71 -17.09 -20.85
C GLU A 95 3.14 -18.33 -20.16
N LEU A 96 2.60 -19.25 -20.97
CA LEU A 96 2.11 -20.55 -20.52
C LEU A 96 3.26 -21.55 -20.65
N GLN A 97 3.68 -22.12 -19.52
CA GLN A 97 4.67 -23.18 -19.54
C GLN A 97 4.02 -24.48 -20.01
N GLN A 98 4.67 -25.21 -20.92
CA GLN A 98 4.14 -26.48 -21.40
C GLN A 98 4.03 -27.47 -20.23
N PRO A 99 2.90 -28.18 -20.09
CA PRO A 99 2.73 -29.17 -19.04
C PRO A 99 3.71 -30.32 -19.26
N ALA A 100 4.30 -30.79 -18.15
CA ALA A 100 5.13 -32.00 -18.12
C ALA A 100 4.28 -33.27 -18.25
#